data_AF-A0A455AN74-F1
#
_entry.id   AF-A0A455AN74-F1
#
_cell.length_a   1.000
_cell.length_b   1.000
_cell.length_c   1.000
_cell.angle_alpha   90.00
_cell.angle_beta   90.00
_cell.angle_gamma   90.00
#
_symmetry.space_group_name_H-M   'P 1'
#
loop_
_entity.id
_entity.type
_entity.pdbx_description
1 polymer ?
#
loop_
_entity_poly.entity_id
_entity_poly.type
_entity_poly.pdbx_seq_one_letter_code
_entity_poly.pdbx_strand_id
1 'polypeptide(L)'
;MLTREHRCGRSEEQEPEPGLSPKKAGIGRWLRNGCKWKMEEPEEPADGGQSLPPVYIYSPEYVSMCDSLAKVPKRASMVHSLIEAYALHKQMRIVKPKVASMEEMATFHTDAYLQHLQKVSQEGDDDHPDSIEYGLGYDCPATEGIFDYAAAVGGATITAAQCLIDGMCKIAINWSGGWHHAKKDEASGFCYLNDAVLGILRLRRKFDRILYVDLDLHHGDGVEDAFSFTSKVMTVSLHKFSPGFFPGTGDVSDVGLGKGRYYSVNVPIQDGIQDEKYYHICESVLKEVYIAFNPKAVVLQLGADTIAGDPMCSFNMTPVGIGKCLKYILQWQLATLILGGDRRL
;
A
#
# COMPACT_ATOMS: atom_id res chain seq x y z
N MET A 1 -47.34 -49.08 -9.28
CA MET A 1 -46.97 -49.50 -7.91
C MET A 1 -45.57 -48.94 -7.67
N LEU A 2 -45.29 -47.95 -6.84
CA LEU A 2 -45.92 -47.42 -5.63
C LEU A 2 -45.96 -45.89 -5.70
N THR A 3 -47.12 -45.32 -5.39
CA THR A 3 -47.38 -43.89 -5.18
C THR A 3 -47.16 -43.53 -3.72
N ARG A 4 -46.48 -42.41 -3.44
CA ARG A 4 -46.61 -41.69 -2.17
C ARG A 4 -46.63 -40.19 -2.42
N GLU A 5 -47.81 -39.61 -2.23
CA GLU A 5 -48.07 -38.19 -2.07
C GLU A 5 -47.46 -37.68 -0.77
N HIS A 6 -46.96 -36.43 -0.74
CA HIS A 6 -47.05 -35.59 0.47
C HIS A 6 -47.11 -34.09 0.16
N ARG A 7 -48.33 -33.59 0.30
CA ARG A 7 -48.82 -32.32 0.86
C ARG A 7 -47.89 -31.10 0.92
N CYS A 8 -48.38 -30.06 0.25
CA CYS A 8 -48.14 -28.64 0.51
C CYS A 8 -48.52 -28.27 1.95
N GLY A 9 -47.57 -27.69 2.69
CA GLY A 9 -47.77 -27.06 3.99
C GLY A 9 -47.54 -25.55 3.85
N ARG A 10 -48.60 -24.77 4.10
CA ARG A 10 -48.49 -23.34 4.42
C ARG A 10 -47.95 -23.21 5.85
N SER A 11 -46.97 -22.33 6.05
CA SER A 11 -46.63 -21.81 7.37
C SER A 11 -46.36 -20.30 7.25
N GLU A 12 -47.38 -19.56 7.65
CA GLU A 12 -47.41 -18.27 8.35
C GLU A 12 -46.20 -17.31 8.19
N GLU A 13 -46.49 -16.17 7.57
CA GLU A 13 -45.71 -14.93 7.67
C GLU A 13 -45.71 -14.44 9.13
N GLN A 14 -44.51 -14.27 9.70
CA GLN A 14 -44.30 -13.52 10.93
C GLN A 14 -43.88 -12.10 10.58
N GLU A 15 -44.73 -11.13 10.91
CA GLU A 15 -44.36 -9.71 10.96
C GLU A 15 -43.36 -9.47 12.11
N PRO A 16 -42.31 -8.65 11.94
CA PRO A 16 -41.51 -8.18 13.07
C PRO A 16 -42.07 -6.86 13.63
N GLU A 17 -42.30 -6.85 14.95
CA GLU A 17 -42.63 -5.67 15.75
C GLU A 17 -41.53 -4.59 15.74
N PRO A 18 -41.88 -3.31 16.01
CA PRO A 18 -40.98 -2.18 15.81
C PRO A 18 -40.16 -1.84 17.06
N GLY A 19 -38.88 -1.56 16.84
CA GLY A 19 -38.15 -0.58 17.66
C GLY A 19 -36.96 -1.12 18.44
N LEU A 20 -35.77 -0.71 18.02
CA LEU A 20 -34.68 -0.21 18.87
C LEU A 20 -33.71 0.56 17.96
N SER A 21 -33.66 1.87 18.15
CA SER A 21 -32.88 2.80 17.36
C SER A 21 -31.38 2.72 17.68
N PRO A 22 -30.48 2.56 16.69
CA PRO A 22 -29.07 2.82 16.89
C PRO A 22 -28.80 4.32 16.77
N LYS A 23 -28.10 4.87 17.77
CA LYS A 23 -27.60 6.25 17.78
C LYS A 23 -26.86 6.57 16.47
N LYS A 24 -27.28 7.64 15.81
CA LYS A 24 -26.63 8.19 14.61
C LYS A 24 -25.20 8.63 14.95
N ALA A 25 -24.21 7.98 14.37
CA ALA A 25 -22.92 8.60 14.07
C ALA A 25 -23.07 9.26 12.69
N GLY A 26 -22.68 10.53 12.57
CA GLY A 26 -22.80 11.31 11.34
C GLY A 26 -22.04 10.67 10.18
N ILE A 27 -22.76 10.17 9.19
CA ILE A 27 -22.24 9.74 7.90
C ILE A 27 -23.07 10.49 6.86
N GLY A 28 -22.41 11.26 5.99
CA GLY A 28 -23.05 12.04 4.93
C GLY A 28 -23.95 11.16 4.06
N ARG A 29 -25.17 11.64 3.78
CA ARG A 29 -26.20 10.91 3.05
C ARG A 29 -26.05 11.17 1.55
N TRP A 30 -25.89 10.12 0.76
CA TRP A 30 -25.92 10.23 -0.69
C TRP A 30 -27.37 10.24 -1.18
N LEU A 31 -27.79 11.32 -1.86
CA LEU A 31 -29.11 11.45 -2.46
C LEU A 31 -29.04 11.26 -3.99
N ARG A 32 -30.00 10.51 -4.53
CA ARG A 32 -30.12 10.23 -5.96
C ARG A 32 -31.05 11.25 -6.61
N ASN A 33 -30.54 12.08 -7.53
CA ASN A 33 -31.35 12.91 -8.42
C ASN A 33 -30.98 12.61 -9.89
N GLY A 34 -31.64 11.61 -10.48
CA GLY A 34 -31.36 11.16 -11.86
C GLY A 34 -30.02 10.41 -11.98
N CYS A 35 -29.32 10.58 -13.12
CA CYS A 35 -27.99 9.98 -13.39
C CYS A 35 -26.81 10.75 -12.77
N LYS A 36 -27.06 11.75 -11.91
CA LYS A 36 -26.02 12.48 -11.18
C LYS A 36 -26.19 12.27 -9.68
N TRP A 37 -25.09 11.89 -9.03
CA TRP A 37 -24.97 11.82 -7.58
C TRP A 37 -24.20 13.06 -7.12
N LYS A 38 -24.75 13.79 -6.14
CA LYS A 38 -24.09 14.93 -5.50
C LYS A 38 -23.95 14.57 -4.02
N MET A 39 -22.73 14.66 -3.47
CA MET A 39 -22.56 14.62 -2.02
C MET A 39 -23.14 15.90 -1.43
N GLU A 40 -23.93 15.77 -0.37
CA GLU A 40 -24.05 16.87 0.59
C GLU A 40 -22.69 17.01 1.28
N GLU A 41 -22.19 18.25 1.37
CA GLU A 41 -21.04 18.56 2.20
C GLU A 41 -21.38 18.12 3.64
N PRO A 42 -20.48 17.40 4.33
CA PRO A 42 -20.76 17.00 5.70
C PRO A 42 -20.90 18.26 6.55
N GLU A 43 -22.01 18.40 7.28
CA GLU A 43 -22.04 19.29 8.43
C GLU A 43 -20.88 18.87 9.36
N GLU A 44 -19.98 19.81 9.63
CA GLU A 44 -18.86 19.56 10.54
C GLU A 44 -19.41 19.04 11.87
N PRO A 45 -19.01 17.84 12.32
CA PRO A 45 -19.35 17.42 13.66
C PRO A 45 -18.66 18.40 14.61
N ALA A 46 -19.45 19.02 15.48
CA ALA A 46 -18.93 19.69 16.66
C ALA A 46 -18.30 18.64 17.58
N ASP A 47 -17.06 18.26 17.29
CA ASP A 47 -16.21 17.47 18.18
C ASP A 47 -14.92 18.24 18.44
N GLY A 48 -14.80 18.77 19.66
CA GLY A 48 -13.60 19.43 20.18
C GLY A 48 -12.45 18.47 20.50
N GLY A 49 -12.37 17.33 19.81
CA GLY A 49 -11.26 16.38 19.88
C GLY A 49 -10.11 16.85 18.98
N GLN A 50 -8.96 17.20 19.56
CA GLN A 50 -7.77 17.50 18.78
C GLN A 50 -7.44 16.32 17.84
N SER A 51 -7.38 16.59 16.53
CA SER A 51 -6.91 15.62 15.54
C SER A 51 -5.54 15.09 15.95
N LEU A 52 -5.39 13.77 16.08
CA LEU A 52 -4.13 13.15 16.45
C LEU A 52 -3.08 13.49 15.38
N PRO A 53 -1.89 14.00 15.76
CA PRO A 53 -0.85 14.31 14.79
C PRO A 53 -0.43 13.04 14.03
N PRO A 54 -0.09 13.13 12.73
CA PRO A 54 0.48 12.01 11.99
C PRO A 54 1.75 11.51 12.65
N VAL A 55 1.99 10.21 12.61
CA VAL A 55 3.30 9.63 12.95
C VAL A 55 4.22 9.74 11.75
N TYR A 56 5.45 10.20 11.97
CA TYR A 56 6.53 10.22 10.98
C TYR A 56 7.65 9.31 11.46
N ILE A 57 7.91 8.24 10.71
CA ILE A 57 8.97 7.30 11.02
C ILE A 57 10.30 7.88 10.62
N TYR A 58 11.15 8.15 11.61
CA TYR A 58 12.43 8.77 11.38
C TYR A 58 13.38 8.56 12.55
N SER A 59 14.65 8.30 12.22
CA SER A 59 15.80 8.63 13.05
C SER A 59 17.00 8.93 12.14
N PRO A 60 18.03 9.62 12.64
CA PRO A 60 19.25 9.86 11.87
C PRO A 60 19.90 8.56 11.40
N GLU A 61 19.88 7.51 12.23
CA GLU A 61 20.45 6.21 11.88
C GLU A 61 19.65 5.52 10.76
N TYR A 62 18.32 5.62 10.80
CA TYR A 62 17.47 5.06 9.76
C TYR A 62 17.69 5.75 8.40
N VAL A 63 17.78 7.08 8.39
CA VAL A 63 18.07 7.83 7.17
C VAL A 63 19.45 7.49 6.62
N SER A 64 20.47 7.43 7.48
CA SER A 64 21.81 7.01 7.06
C SER A 64 21.83 5.60 6.47
N MET A 65 21.04 4.67 7.03
CA MET A 65 20.90 3.33 6.48
C MET A 65 20.21 3.36 5.12
N CYS A 66 19.12 4.12 4.97
CA CYS A 66 18.40 4.23 3.70
C CYS A 66 19.23 4.86 2.57
N ASP A 67 20.14 5.77 2.91
CA ASP A 67 21.04 6.43 1.96
C ASP A 67 22.25 5.57 1.56
N SER A 68 22.46 4.41 2.21
CA SER A 68 23.56 3.50 1.89
C SER A 68 23.35 2.73 0.58
N LEU A 69 22.11 2.64 0.09
CA LEU A 69 21.80 1.95 -1.15
C LEU A 69 22.31 2.75 -2.36
N ALA A 70 23.31 2.20 -3.06
CA ALA A 70 24.03 2.89 -4.12
C ALA A 70 23.15 3.38 -5.29
N LYS A 71 22.06 2.67 -5.59
CA LYS A 71 21.15 2.99 -6.71
C LYS A 71 20.23 4.17 -6.43
N VAL A 72 20.03 4.54 -5.17
CA VAL A 72 19.14 5.65 -4.77
C VAL A 72 19.87 6.60 -3.79
N PRO A 73 20.99 7.22 -4.24
CA PRO A 73 21.91 7.89 -3.34
C PRO A 73 21.26 9.12 -2.68
N LYS A 74 21.35 9.19 -1.35
CA LYS A 74 20.98 10.36 -0.51
C LYS A 74 19.51 10.80 -0.59
N ARG A 75 18.63 9.97 -1.17
CA ARG A 75 17.20 10.33 -1.31
C ARG A 75 16.54 10.50 0.05
N ALA A 76 16.81 9.64 1.02
CA ALA A 76 16.17 9.70 2.33
C ALA A 76 16.59 10.98 3.08
N SER A 77 17.88 11.34 3.03
CA SER A 77 18.35 12.63 3.57
C SER A 77 17.68 13.81 2.88
N MET A 78 17.61 13.83 1.54
CA MET A 78 16.98 14.93 0.81
C MET A 78 15.50 15.12 1.18
N VAL A 79 14.74 14.02 1.23
CA VAL A 79 13.32 14.05 1.63
C VAL A 79 13.18 14.58 3.05
N HIS A 80 13.95 14.04 4.00
CA HIS A 80 13.87 14.47 5.38
C HIS A 80 14.30 15.94 5.58
N SER A 81 15.41 16.36 4.99
CA SER A 81 15.90 17.73 5.09
C SER A 81 14.92 18.75 4.51
N LEU A 82 14.20 18.41 3.43
CA LEU A 82 13.17 19.28 2.88
C LEU A 82 11.94 19.36 3.81
N ILE A 83 11.50 18.23 4.36
CA ILE A 83 10.44 18.19 5.39
C ILE A 83 10.84 19.03 6.62
N GLU A 84 12.10 18.97 7.02
CA GLU A 84 12.66 19.74 8.12
C GLU A 84 12.69 21.24 7.81
N ALA A 85 13.14 21.62 6.61
CA ALA A 85 13.21 23.00 6.15
C ALA A 85 11.84 23.69 6.13
N TYR A 86 10.78 22.95 5.80
CA TYR A 86 9.39 23.43 5.90
C TYR A 86 8.78 23.33 7.31
N ALA A 87 9.55 22.90 8.31
CA ALA A 87 9.13 22.69 9.69
C ALA A 87 7.93 21.73 9.87
N LEU A 88 7.68 20.85 8.90
CA LEU A 88 6.54 19.93 8.94
C LEU A 88 6.71 18.85 10.03
N HIS A 89 7.94 18.45 10.30
CA HIS A 89 8.26 17.50 11.39
C HIS A 89 7.75 17.97 12.76
N LYS A 90 7.63 19.29 12.99
CA LYS A 90 7.13 19.86 14.25
C LYS A 90 5.62 19.65 14.44
N GLN A 91 4.90 19.31 13.36
CA GLN A 91 3.47 19.03 13.35
C GLN A 91 3.17 17.53 13.33
N MET A 92 4.22 16.70 13.37
CA MET A 92 4.13 15.24 13.37
C MET A 92 4.75 14.66 14.63
N ARG A 93 4.30 13.48 15.02
CA ARG A 93 4.96 12.69 16.06
C ARG A 93 6.07 11.88 15.43
N ILE A 94 7.32 12.27 15.69
CA ILE A 94 8.48 11.48 15.26
C ILE A 94 8.55 10.19 16.08
N VAL A 95 8.64 9.06 15.39
CA VAL A 95 8.84 7.74 16.01
C VAL A 95 10.08 7.09 15.40
N LYS A 96 11.01 6.68 16.25
CA LYS A 96 12.21 5.95 15.84
C LYS A 96 11.79 4.54 15.37
N PRO A 97 12.16 4.11 14.16
CA PRO A 97 11.87 2.75 13.70
C PRO A 97 12.66 1.71 14.51
N LYS A 98 12.05 0.55 14.68
CA LYS A 98 12.76 -0.67 15.06
C LYS A 98 13.30 -1.34 13.80
N VAL A 99 14.41 -2.06 13.91
CA VAL A 99 14.89 -2.96 12.86
C VAL A 99 14.03 -4.23 12.92
N ALA A 100 13.58 -4.73 11.76
CA ALA A 100 12.81 -5.97 11.71
C ALA A 100 13.68 -7.15 12.12
N SER A 101 13.14 -8.03 12.95
CA SER A 101 13.79 -9.32 13.21
C SER A 101 13.64 -10.25 12.00
N MET A 102 14.50 -11.26 11.92
CA MET A 102 14.35 -12.33 10.93
C MET A 102 12.96 -12.97 10.98
N GLU A 103 12.43 -13.19 12.20
CA GLU A 103 11.08 -13.72 12.42
C GLU A 103 9.99 -12.82 11.83
N GLU A 104 10.12 -11.50 11.97
CA GLU A 104 9.17 -10.55 11.41
C GLU A 104 9.22 -10.53 9.88
N MET A 105 10.42 -10.60 9.28
CA MET A 105 10.60 -10.68 7.83
C MET A 105 10.06 -12.00 7.26
N ALA A 106 10.26 -13.11 8.00
CA ALA A 106 9.78 -14.44 7.65
C ALA A 106 8.26 -14.62 7.72
N THR A 107 7.52 -13.59 8.15
CA THR A 107 6.04 -13.60 8.03
C THR A 107 5.57 -13.56 6.57
N PHE A 108 6.44 -13.16 5.65
CA PHE A 108 6.19 -13.21 4.20
C PHE A 108 7.31 -13.92 3.44
N HIS A 109 8.56 -13.51 3.69
CA HIS A 109 9.69 -14.04 2.95
C HIS A 109 10.05 -15.45 3.41
N THR A 110 10.59 -16.27 2.53
CA THR A 110 11.02 -17.63 2.89
C THR A 110 12.31 -17.58 3.73
N ASP A 111 12.45 -18.53 4.66
CA ASP A 111 13.66 -18.65 5.49
C ASP A 111 14.92 -18.79 4.62
N ALA A 112 14.84 -19.56 3.52
CA ALA A 112 15.94 -19.77 2.59
C ALA A 112 16.39 -18.47 1.91
N TYR A 113 15.44 -17.68 1.41
CA TYR A 113 15.73 -16.38 0.80
C TYR A 113 16.37 -15.41 1.80
N LEU A 114 15.84 -15.32 3.01
CA LEU A 114 16.37 -14.40 4.02
C LEU A 114 17.77 -14.82 4.52
N GLN A 115 18.03 -16.12 4.63
CA GLN A 115 19.36 -16.64 4.94
C GLN A 115 20.36 -16.31 3.82
N HIS A 116 19.94 -16.46 2.55
CA HIS A 116 20.77 -16.09 1.41
C HIS A 116 21.08 -14.59 1.40
N LEU A 117 20.06 -13.75 1.60
CA LEU A 117 20.22 -12.29 1.65
C LEU A 117 21.17 -11.87 2.77
N GLN A 118 21.08 -12.52 3.94
CA GLN A 118 21.99 -12.29 5.06
C GLN A 118 23.43 -12.70 4.73
N LYS A 119 23.63 -13.84 4.07
CA LYS A 119 24.95 -14.31 3.64
C LYS A 119 25.61 -13.32 2.67
N VAL A 120 24.90 -12.96 1.60
CA VAL A 120 25.37 -11.98 0.60
C VAL A 120 25.70 -10.63 1.25
N SER A 121 24.87 -10.20 2.21
CA SER A 121 25.08 -8.96 2.94
C SER A 121 26.36 -8.93 3.80
N GLN A 122 26.88 -10.10 4.20
CA GLN A 122 28.08 -10.22 5.07
C GLN A 122 29.34 -10.51 4.28
N GLU A 123 29.23 -11.36 3.26
CA GLU A 123 30.38 -11.92 2.53
C GLU A 123 30.57 -11.26 1.15
N GLY A 124 29.58 -10.50 0.66
CA GLY A 124 29.49 -10.09 -0.74
C GLY A 124 28.96 -11.22 -1.63
N ASP A 125 28.97 -11.01 -2.94
CA ASP A 125 28.58 -12.02 -3.92
C ASP A 125 29.83 -12.65 -4.53
N ASP A 126 30.15 -13.88 -4.12
CA ASP A 126 31.21 -14.71 -4.71
C ASP A 126 30.71 -15.42 -5.99
N ASP A 127 29.94 -14.74 -6.84
CA ASP A 127 29.20 -15.32 -7.97
C ASP A 127 28.35 -16.54 -7.53
N HIS A 128 27.62 -16.43 -6.41
CA HIS A 128 26.86 -17.56 -5.90
C HIS A 128 25.72 -17.89 -6.89
N PRO A 129 25.58 -19.15 -7.37
CA PRO A 129 24.59 -19.50 -8.39
C PRO A 129 23.16 -19.14 -7.95
N ASP A 130 22.87 -19.35 -6.66
CA ASP A 130 21.57 -19.02 -6.06
C ASP A 130 21.24 -17.51 -6.10
N SER A 131 22.23 -16.60 -6.19
CA SER A 131 21.98 -15.15 -6.27
C SER A 131 21.09 -14.80 -7.45
N ILE A 132 21.30 -15.45 -8.61
CA ILE A 132 20.47 -15.24 -9.80
C ILE A 132 19.06 -15.81 -9.58
N GLU A 133 18.94 -16.99 -8.95
CA GLU A 133 17.65 -17.61 -8.66
C GLU A 133 16.82 -16.78 -7.65
N TYR A 134 17.49 -16.09 -6.73
CA TYR A 134 16.88 -15.18 -5.77
C TYR A 134 16.74 -13.73 -6.29
N GLY A 135 16.97 -13.50 -7.59
CA GLY A 135 16.76 -12.19 -8.23
C GLY A 135 17.81 -11.13 -7.91
N LEU A 136 18.96 -11.52 -7.36
CA LEU A 136 20.09 -10.64 -7.13
C LEU A 136 20.99 -10.55 -8.38
N GLY A 137 21.39 -9.33 -8.74
CA GLY A 137 22.23 -9.06 -9.90
C GLY A 137 22.05 -7.66 -10.46
N TYR A 138 21.38 -7.54 -11.61
CA TYR A 138 21.38 -6.32 -12.43
C TYR A 138 20.68 -5.13 -11.77
N ASP A 139 19.39 -5.29 -11.45
CA ASP A 139 18.55 -4.28 -10.81
C ASP A 139 18.64 -4.34 -9.28
N CYS A 140 18.77 -5.54 -8.72
CA CYS A 140 19.02 -5.77 -7.29
C CYS A 140 20.48 -6.20 -7.04
N PRO A 141 21.47 -5.28 -7.05
CA PRO A 141 22.87 -5.66 -6.88
C PRO A 141 23.12 -6.38 -5.55
N ALA A 142 23.88 -7.46 -5.63
CA ALA A 142 24.33 -8.25 -4.49
C ALA A 142 25.52 -7.53 -3.83
N THR A 143 25.23 -6.66 -2.86
CA THR A 143 26.26 -5.86 -2.16
C THR A 143 26.23 -6.09 -0.66
N GLU A 144 27.35 -5.80 0.00
CA GLU A 144 27.41 -5.77 1.47
C GLU A 144 26.35 -4.82 2.05
N GLY A 145 25.77 -5.19 3.19
CA GLY A 145 24.79 -4.39 3.93
C GLY A 145 23.34 -4.43 3.42
N ILE A 146 23.02 -5.15 2.33
CA ILE A 146 21.63 -5.21 1.79
C ILE A 146 20.63 -5.82 2.78
N PHE A 147 21.05 -6.74 3.65
CA PHE A 147 20.17 -7.33 4.66
C PHE A 147 19.83 -6.32 5.75
N ASP A 148 20.83 -5.56 6.23
CA ASP A 148 20.61 -4.54 7.25
C ASP A 148 19.73 -3.40 6.72
N TYR A 149 19.93 -3.03 5.45
CA TYR A 149 19.05 -2.11 4.73
C TYR A 149 17.60 -2.63 4.68
N ALA A 150 17.41 -3.85 4.20
CA ALA A 150 16.10 -4.48 4.07
C ALA A 150 15.39 -4.59 5.43
N ALA A 151 16.11 -5.01 6.48
CA ALA A 151 15.59 -5.13 7.83
C ALA A 151 15.23 -3.77 8.44
N ALA A 152 16.01 -2.72 8.17
CA ALA A 152 15.70 -1.37 8.62
C ALA A 152 14.43 -0.83 7.97
N VAL A 153 14.28 -1.01 6.65
CA VAL A 153 13.10 -0.55 5.90
C VAL A 153 11.85 -1.35 6.29
N GLY A 154 11.94 -2.67 6.33
CA GLY A 154 10.86 -3.55 6.80
C GLY A 154 10.41 -3.19 8.21
N GLY A 155 11.38 -2.98 9.12
CA GLY A 155 11.12 -2.63 10.50
C GLY A 155 10.48 -1.25 10.67
N ALA A 156 10.85 -0.28 9.84
CA ALA A 156 10.23 1.04 9.81
C ALA A 156 8.74 0.98 9.41
N THR A 157 8.42 0.23 8.36
CA THR A 157 7.03 0.05 7.91
C THR A 157 6.20 -0.75 8.92
N ILE A 158 6.79 -1.79 9.52
CA ILE A 158 6.19 -2.52 10.64
C ILE A 158 5.93 -1.59 11.83
N THR A 159 6.87 -0.71 12.16
CA THR A 159 6.73 0.27 13.26
C THR A 159 5.57 1.21 12.99
N ALA A 160 5.46 1.74 11.77
CA ALA A 160 4.33 2.59 11.35
C ALA A 160 2.99 1.86 11.46
N ALA A 161 2.91 0.61 10.98
CA ALA A 161 1.73 -0.23 11.10
C ALA A 161 1.36 -0.49 12.57
N GLN A 162 2.36 -0.71 13.45
CA GLN A 162 2.14 -0.86 14.88
C GLN A 162 1.53 0.40 15.52
N CYS A 163 2.03 1.59 15.17
CA CYS A 163 1.45 2.87 15.63
C CYS A 163 -0.04 3.01 15.26
N LEU A 164 -0.44 2.53 14.08
CA LEU A 164 -1.85 2.52 13.65
C LEU A 164 -2.69 1.50 14.44
N ILE A 165 -2.15 0.31 14.70
CA ILE A 165 -2.80 -0.73 15.53
C ILE A 165 -3.02 -0.23 16.95
N ASP A 166 -2.03 0.45 17.52
CA ASP A 166 -2.09 0.95 18.89
C ASP A 166 -3.00 2.18 19.04
N GLY A 167 -3.51 2.72 17.92
CA GLY A 167 -4.34 3.92 17.91
C GLY A 167 -3.56 5.19 18.23
N MET A 168 -2.23 5.17 18.12
CA MET A 168 -1.36 6.31 18.37
C MET A 168 -1.61 7.45 17.37
N CYS A 169 -2.03 7.10 16.16
CA CYS A 169 -2.32 8.02 15.07
C CYS A 169 -3.37 7.40 14.12
N LYS A 170 -3.91 8.24 13.23
CA LYS A 170 -4.69 7.79 12.07
C LYS A 170 -3.86 7.69 10.80
N ILE A 171 -2.73 8.41 10.74
CA ILE A 171 -1.81 8.44 9.60
C ILE A 171 -0.41 8.16 10.14
N ALA A 172 0.28 7.16 9.57
CA ALA A 172 1.68 6.89 9.85
C ALA A 172 2.47 6.90 8.54
N ILE A 173 3.62 7.57 8.51
CA ILE A 173 4.36 7.87 7.28
C ILE A 173 5.76 7.25 7.35
N ASN A 174 6.08 6.41 6.37
CA ASN A 174 7.44 5.94 6.10
C ASN A 174 7.81 6.19 4.64
N TRP A 175 8.41 7.35 4.34
CA TRP A 175 8.80 7.72 2.97
C TRP A 175 9.91 6.85 2.37
N SER A 176 10.68 6.13 3.20
CA SER A 176 11.77 5.28 2.72
C SER A 176 11.35 3.82 2.51
N GLY A 177 10.09 3.47 2.79
CA GLY A 177 9.47 2.20 2.42
C GLY A 177 8.66 2.29 1.11
N GLY A 178 7.95 1.23 0.78
CA GLY A 178 7.15 1.11 -0.45
C GLY A 178 7.80 0.26 -1.54
N TRP A 179 8.68 -0.67 -1.17
CA TRP A 179 9.43 -1.54 -2.07
C TRP A 179 8.55 -2.71 -2.53
N HIS A 180 7.69 -2.44 -3.51
CA HIS A 180 6.52 -3.25 -3.83
C HIS A 180 6.78 -4.47 -4.75
N HIS A 181 7.96 -4.59 -5.37
CA HIS A 181 8.23 -5.65 -6.36
C HIS A 181 8.75 -6.96 -5.76
N ALA A 182 9.35 -6.90 -4.56
CA ALA A 182 9.95 -8.08 -3.93
C ALA A 182 8.90 -9.19 -3.75
N LYS A 183 9.25 -10.40 -4.18
CA LYS A 183 8.44 -11.61 -4.03
C LYS A 183 8.78 -12.30 -2.71
N LYS A 184 8.08 -13.40 -2.40
CA LYS A 184 8.34 -14.17 -1.16
C LYS A 184 9.78 -14.71 -1.10
N ASP A 185 10.36 -15.03 -2.25
CA ASP A 185 11.65 -15.70 -2.40
C ASP A 185 12.50 -15.08 -3.51
N GLU A 186 12.23 -13.83 -3.91
CA GLU A 186 12.97 -13.19 -5.02
C GLU A 186 13.05 -11.68 -4.80
N ALA A 187 14.25 -11.12 -4.93
CA ALA A 187 14.44 -9.68 -5.11
C ALA A 187 14.02 -9.29 -6.53
N SER A 188 13.43 -8.11 -6.69
CA SER A 188 13.02 -7.66 -8.02
C SER A 188 12.92 -6.15 -8.06
N GLY A 189 13.40 -5.51 -9.12
CA GLY A 189 13.21 -4.09 -9.35
C GLY A 189 13.65 -3.24 -8.17
N PHE A 190 14.89 -3.40 -7.70
CA PHE A 190 15.49 -2.74 -6.52
C PHE A 190 14.88 -3.12 -5.16
N CYS A 191 13.83 -3.93 -5.13
CA CYS A 191 13.17 -4.37 -3.91
C CYS A 191 13.78 -5.70 -3.41
N TYR A 192 14.53 -5.65 -2.31
CA TYR A 192 15.06 -6.84 -1.62
C TYR A 192 14.11 -7.42 -0.56
N LEU A 193 13.14 -6.62 -0.10
CA LEU A 193 12.18 -7.01 0.91
C LEU A 193 10.89 -6.22 0.71
N ASN A 194 9.75 -6.89 0.78
CA ASN A 194 8.46 -6.26 0.55
C ASN A 194 7.89 -5.68 1.85
N ASP A 195 8.34 -4.48 2.20
CA ASP A 195 7.92 -3.82 3.44
C ASP A 195 6.43 -3.48 3.44
N ALA A 196 5.84 -3.25 2.26
CA ALA A 196 4.40 -3.03 2.10
C ALA A 196 3.60 -4.28 2.52
N VAL A 197 4.00 -5.47 2.09
CA VAL A 197 3.39 -6.74 2.54
C VAL A 197 3.53 -6.93 4.04
N LEU A 198 4.73 -6.70 4.61
CA LEU A 198 4.95 -6.80 6.06
C LEU A 198 4.06 -5.81 6.85
N GLY A 199 3.91 -4.59 6.33
CA GLY A 199 2.99 -3.58 6.88
C GLY A 199 1.52 -4.04 6.86
N ILE A 200 1.07 -4.62 5.75
CA ILE A 200 -0.28 -5.17 5.61
C ILE A 200 -0.50 -6.33 6.57
N LEU A 201 0.43 -7.30 6.65
CA LEU A 201 0.36 -8.43 7.58
C LEU A 201 0.33 -7.96 9.04
N ARG A 202 1.10 -6.91 9.38
CA ARG A 202 1.03 -6.28 10.69
C ARG A 202 -0.37 -5.72 10.95
N LEU A 203 -0.91 -4.88 10.05
CA LEU A 203 -2.25 -4.28 10.18
C LEU A 203 -3.37 -5.34 10.28
N ARG A 204 -3.24 -6.47 9.58
CA ARG A 204 -4.20 -7.59 9.62
C ARG A 204 -4.38 -8.20 11.01
N ARG A 205 -3.46 -7.96 11.95
CA ARG A 205 -3.63 -8.33 13.37
C ARG A 205 -4.81 -7.63 14.06
N LYS A 206 -5.25 -6.47 13.55
CA LYS A 206 -6.38 -5.69 14.10
C LYS A 206 -7.51 -5.44 13.10
N PHE A 207 -7.17 -5.17 11.84
CA PHE A 207 -8.14 -4.73 10.83
C PHE A 207 -8.51 -5.87 9.88
N ASP A 208 -9.80 -6.20 9.77
CA ASP A 208 -10.29 -7.35 8.99
C ASP A 208 -10.02 -7.24 7.48
N ARG A 209 -10.13 -6.02 6.93
CA ARG A 209 -9.93 -5.74 5.51
C ARG A 209 -8.96 -4.59 5.30
N ILE A 210 -7.89 -4.82 4.56
CA ILE A 210 -6.88 -3.81 4.22
C ILE A 210 -7.00 -3.49 2.74
N LEU A 211 -7.13 -2.22 2.40
CA LEU A 211 -7.00 -1.77 1.03
C LEU A 211 -5.55 -1.32 0.80
N TYR A 212 -4.90 -1.90 -0.19
CA TYR A 212 -3.62 -1.43 -0.70
C TYR A 212 -3.88 -0.62 -1.97
N VAL A 213 -3.45 0.64 -1.99
CA VAL A 213 -3.50 1.49 -3.17
C VAL A 213 -2.07 1.83 -3.57
N ASP A 214 -1.76 1.58 -4.83
CA ASP A 214 -0.46 1.78 -5.43
C ASP A 214 -0.55 2.80 -6.56
N LEU A 215 0.13 3.93 -6.37
CA LEU A 215 0.19 5.05 -7.31
C LEU A 215 1.59 5.23 -7.91
N ASP A 216 2.47 4.24 -7.75
CA ASP A 216 3.75 4.16 -8.46
C ASP A 216 3.53 4.09 -9.98
N LEU A 217 4.54 4.46 -10.76
CA LEU A 217 4.51 4.27 -12.20
C LEU A 217 4.43 2.79 -12.58
N HIS A 218 5.06 1.91 -11.79
CA HIS A 218 5.14 0.48 -12.05
C HIS A 218 4.00 -0.28 -11.38
N HIS A 219 3.63 -1.43 -11.96
CA HIS A 219 2.65 -2.31 -11.33
C HIS A 219 3.19 -2.83 -9.99
N GLY A 220 2.39 -2.71 -8.92
CA GLY A 220 2.66 -3.24 -7.58
C GLY A 220 2.54 -4.76 -7.46
N ASP A 221 3.20 -5.46 -8.37
CA ASP A 221 3.10 -6.89 -8.63
C ASP A 221 3.46 -7.76 -7.42
N GLY A 222 4.50 -7.44 -6.66
CA GLY A 222 4.88 -8.22 -5.47
C GLY A 222 3.82 -8.19 -4.37
N VAL A 223 3.17 -7.04 -4.16
CA VAL A 223 2.07 -6.92 -3.20
C VAL A 223 0.80 -7.60 -3.72
N GLU A 224 0.51 -7.47 -5.02
CA GLU A 224 -0.58 -8.19 -5.67
C GLU A 224 -0.43 -9.70 -5.56
N ASP A 225 0.73 -10.25 -5.94
CA ASP A 225 1.01 -11.69 -5.88
C ASP A 225 0.83 -12.24 -4.46
N ALA A 226 1.35 -11.53 -3.45
CA ALA A 226 1.28 -11.90 -2.04
C ALA A 226 -0.17 -12.06 -1.54
N PHE A 227 -1.12 -11.32 -2.13
CA PHE A 227 -2.51 -11.31 -1.68
C PHE A 227 -3.53 -11.76 -2.74
N SER A 228 -3.07 -12.19 -3.92
CA SER A 228 -3.89 -12.60 -5.07
C SER A 228 -4.93 -13.68 -4.75
N PHE A 229 -4.70 -14.52 -3.73
CA PHE A 229 -5.59 -15.61 -3.31
C PHE A 229 -6.53 -15.29 -2.14
N THR A 230 -6.53 -14.06 -1.61
CA THR A 230 -7.35 -13.68 -0.44
C THR A 230 -8.32 -12.54 -0.71
N SER A 231 -9.49 -12.60 -0.09
CA SER A 231 -10.47 -11.50 -0.10
C SER A 231 -10.31 -10.52 1.06
N LYS A 232 -9.27 -10.70 1.90
CA LYS A 232 -9.02 -9.89 3.10
C LYS A 232 -8.10 -8.70 2.84
N VAL A 233 -7.42 -8.71 1.71
CA VAL A 233 -6.63 -7.59 1.22
C VAL A 233 -7.07 -7.36 -0.22
N MET A 234 -7.36 -6.12 -0.57
CA MET A 234 -7.62 -5.73 -1.96
C MET A 234 -6.45 -4.88 -2.44
N THR A 235 -5.88 -5.22 -3.59
CA THR A 235 -4.84 -4.41 -4.25
C THR A 235 -5.47 -3.58 -5.36
N VAL A 236 -5.09 -2.31 -5.44
CA VAL A 236 -5.48 -1.39 -6.51
C VAL A 236 -4.22 -0.71 -7.02
N SER A 237 -3.85 -0.92 -8.27
CA SER A 237 -2.65 -0.31 -8.86
C SER A 237 -2.99 0.48 -10.12
N LEU A 238 -2.51 1.73 -10.18
CA LEU A 238 -2.61 2.63 -11.33
C LEU A 238 -1.21 2.85 -11.92
N HIS A 239 -0.88 2.12 -12.98
CA HIS A 239 0.49 2.02 -13.47
C HIS A 239 0.56 2.11 -15.00
N LYS A 240 1.75 2.34 -15.52
CA LYS A 240 2.01 2.23 -16.96
C LYS A 240 1.94 0.76 -17.38
N PHE A 241 1.18 0.48 -18.42
CA PHE A 241 1.12 -0.86 -19.02
C PHE A 241 1.35 -0.78 -20.53
N SER A 242 2.50 -1.27 -20.98
CA SER A 242 2.92 -1.23 -22.38
C SER A 242 3.87 -2.40 -22.66
N PRO A 243 3.90 -2.96 -23.88
CA PRO A 243 4.85 -4.02 -24.23
C PRO A 243 6.29 -3.65 -23.88
N GLY A 244 6.94 -4.48 -23.06
CA GLY A 244 8.32 -4.28 -22.61
C GLY A 244 8.52 -3.31 -21.44
N PHE A 245 7.45 -2.71 -20.90
CA PHE A 245 7.54 -1.91 -19.68
C PHE A 245 7.51 -2.83 -18.44
N PHE A 246 8.43 -2.60 -17.50
CA PHE A 246 8.53 -3.40 -16.28
C PHE A 246 7.30 -3.21 -15.37
N PRO A 247 6.80 -4.24 -14.65
CA PRO A 247 7.23 -5.65 -14.67
C PRO A 247 6.57 -6.49 -15.78
N GLY A 248 5.73 -5.89 -16.62
CA GLY A 248 5.02 -6.58 -17.71
C GLY A 248 3.70 -7.24 -17.33
N THR A 249 3.32 -7.18 -16.05
CA THR A 249 2.03 -7.64 -15.48
C THR A 249 1.07 -6.47 -15.22
N GLY A 250 -0.14 -6.73 -14.72
CA GLY A 250 -1.10 -5.68 -14.33
C GLY A 250 -2.04 -5.23 -15.45
N ASP A 251 -2.33 -6.09 -16.44
CA ASP A 251 -3.43 -5.79 -17.38
C ASP A 251 -4.76 -5.69 -16.60
N VAL A 252 -5.74 -4.96 -17.11
CA VAL A 252 -7.08 -4.81 -16.51
C VAL A 252 -7.79 -6.16 -16.32
N SER A 253 -7.37 -7.19 -17.06
CA SER A 253 -7.88 -8.55 -16.96
C SER A 253 -7.28 -9.37 -15.82
N ASP A 254 -6.19 -8.89 -15.21
CA ASP A 254 -5.64 -9.46 -13.99
C ASP A 254 -6.46 -9.02 -12.79
N VAL A 255 -7.18 -9.98 -12.23
CA VAL A 255 -8.21 -9.76 -11.20
C VAL A 255 -8.00 -10.64 -9.98
N GLY A 256 -6.82 -11.26 -9.83
CA GLY A 256 -6.55 -12.19 -8.74
C GLY A 256 -7.21 -13.56 -8.92
N LEU A 257 -6.97 -14.46 -7.97
CA LEU A 257 -7.16 -15.90 -8.11
C LEU A 257 -7.95 -16.50 -6.94
N GLY A 258 -8.67 -17.59 -7.19
CA GLY A 258 -9.41 -18.31 -6.15
C GLY A 258 -10.35 -17.41 -5.33
N LYS A 259 -10.14 -17.34 -4.00
CA LYS A 259 -10.92 -16.46 -3.10
C LYS A 259 -10.59 -14.98 -3.27
N GLY A 260 -9.44 -14.64 -3.85
CA GLY A 260 -9.04 -13.27 -4.17
C GLY A 260 -9.46 -12.83 -5.58
N ARG A 261 -10.19 -13.65 -6.35
CA ARG A 261 -10.74 -13.21 -7.63
C ARG A 261 -11.67 -12.00 -7.43
N TYR A 262 -11.43 -10.94 -8.21
CA TYR A 262 -11.99 -9.59 -8.11
C TYR A 262 -11.53 -8.76 -6.90
N TYR A 263 -10.47 -9.18 -6.21
CA TYR A 263 -9.80 -8.42 -5.15
C TYR A 263 -8.42 -7.88 -5.55
N SER A 264 -8.03 -8.07 -6.81
CA SER A 264 -6.96 -7.33 -7.47
C SER A 264 -7.60 -6.43 -8.53
N VAL A 265 -7.27 -5.14 -8.51
CA VAL A 265 -7.83 -4.13 -9.41
C VAL A 265 -6.68 -3.42 -10.10
N ASN A 266 -6.57 -3.66 -11.40
CA ASN A 266 -5.50 -3.10 -12.21
C ASN A 266 -6.03 -2.04 -13.18
N VAL A 267 -5.34 -0.91 -13.23
CA VAL A 267 -5.70 0.24 -14.07
C VAL A 267 -4.52 0.54 -15.00
N PRO A 268 -4.43 -0.14 -16.15
CA PRO A 268 -3.36 0.08 -17.12
C PRO A 268 -3.50 1.46 -17.79
N ILE A 269 -2.44 2.27 -17.71
CA ILE A 269 -2.39 3.64 -18.21
C ILE A 269 -1.25 3.78 -19.23
N GLN A 270 -1.41 4.68 -20.19
CA GLN A 270 -0.40 4.99 -21.22
C GLN A 270 0.40 6.25 -20.87
N ASP A 271 1.49 6.47 -21.59
CA ASP A 271 2.37 7.63 -21.41
C ASP A 271 1.63 8.98 -21.50
N GLY A 272 2.21 9.98 -20.83
CA GLY A 272 1.78 11.39 -20.92
C GLY A 272 0.51 11.75 -20.16
N ILE A 273 -0.01 10.86 -19.30
CA ILE A 273 -1.13 11.20 -18.42
C ILE A 273 -0.78 12.39 -17.51
N GLN A 274 -1.76 13.26 -17.27
CA GLN A 274 -1.63 14.47 -16.46
C GLN A 274 -2.65 14.47 -15.31
N ASP A 275 -2.43 15.37 -14.35
CA ASP A 275 -3.14 15.47 -13.08
C ASP A 275 -4.66 15.30 -13.15
N GLU A 276 -5.35 16.03 -14.05
CA GLU A 276 -6.81 16.02 -14.12
C GLU A 276 -7.36 14.65 -14.51
N LYS A 277 -6.77 14.04 -15.54
CA LYS A 277 -7.22 12.74 -16.05
C LYS A 277 -6.86 11.62 -15.06
N TYR A 278 -5.64 11.67 -14.51
CA TYR A 278 -5.21 10.68 -13.52
C TYR A 278 -6.12 10.72 -12.27
N TYR A 279 -6.37 11.91 -11.72
CA TYR A 279 -7.25 12.05 -10.56
C TYR A 279 -8.68 11.59 -10.88
N HIS A 280 -9.22 11.91 -12.06
CA HIS A 280 -10.56 11.47 -12.43
C HIS A 280 -10.69 9.93 -12.48
N ILE A 281 -9.68 9.25 -13.05
CA ILE A 281 -9.63 7.79 -13.09
C ILE A 281 -9.50 7.23 -11.67
N CYS A 282 -8.54 7.75 -10.89
CA CYS A 282 -8.28 7.33 -9.52
C CYS A 282 -9.52 7.49 -8.64
N GLU A 283 -10.16 8.65 -8.65
CA GLU A 283 -11.40 8.92 -7.92
C GLU A 283 -12.51 7.96 -8.34
N SER A 284 -12.71 7.74 -9.65
CA SER A 284 -13.75 6.86 -10.15
C SER A 284 -13.57 5.42 -9.66
N VAL A 285 -12.35 4.89 -9.73
CA VAL A 285 -12.03 3.52 -9.30
C VAL A 285 -12.12 3.40 -7.78
N LEU A 286 -11.45 4.30 -7.05
CA LEU A 286 -11.39 4.25 -5.59
C LEU A 286 -12.77 4.43 -4.93
N LYS A 287 -13.68 5.18 -5.57
CA LYS A 287 -15.07 5.28 -5.13
C LYS A 287 -15.76 3.92 -5.12
N GLU A 288 -15.70 3.18 -6.22
CA GLU A 288 -16.35 1.87 -6.34
C GLU A 288 -15.66 0.83 -5.44
N VAL A 289 -14.33 0.86 -5.37
CA VAL A 289 -13.54 0.03 -4.45
C VAL A 289 -13.97 0.26 -2.99
N TYR A 290 -14.08 1.51 -2.55
CA TYR A 290 -14.47 1.82 -1.18
C TYR A 290 -15.88 1.28 -0.85
N ILE A 291 -16.82 1.44 -1.77
CA ILE A 291 -18.20 0.95 -1.63
C ILE A 291 -18.24 -0.58 -1.57
N ALA A 292 -17.56 -1.25 -2.50
CA ALA A 292 -17.62 -2.70 -2.63
C ALA A 292 -16.81 -3.43 -1.54
N PHE A 293 -15.62 -2.93 -1.22
CA PHE A 293 -14.69 -3.58 -0.31
C PHE A 293 -14.86 -3.16 1.16
N ASN A 294 -15.31 -1.93 1.41
CA ASN A 294 -15.49 -1.36 2.76
C ASN A 294 -14.26 -1.63 3.65
N PRO A 295 -13.09 -1.07 3.31
CA PRO A 295 -11.83 -1.30 4.02
C PRO A 295 -11.87 -0.82 5.47
N LYS A 296 -10.99 -1.38 6.30
CA LYS A 296 -10.82 -1.01 7.73
C LYS A 296 -9.49 -0.32 8.01
N ALA A 297 -8.51 -0.50 7.14
CA ALA A 297 -7.31 0.32 7.06
C ALA A 297 -6.85 0.42 5.60
N VAL A 298 -6.01 1.40 5.32
CA VAL A 298 -5.41 1.64 4.00
C VAL A 298 -3.88 1.59 4.13
N VAL A 299 -3.23 0.98 3.15
CA VAL A 299 -1.80 1.17 2.88
C VAL A 299 -1.73 1.86 1.51
N LEU A 300 -1.09 3.02 1.46
CA LEU A 300 -1.01 3.85 0.26
C LEU A 300 0.46 4.06 -0.11
N GLN A 301 0.87 3.48 -1.23
CA GLN A 301 2.16 3.67 -1.85
C GLN A 301 2.08 4.90 -2.76
N LEU A 302 3.07 5.78 -2.66
CA LEU A 302 3.13 7.06 -3.37
C LEU A 302 4.47 7.20 -4.12
N GLY A 303 4.78 6.23 -4.97
CA GLY A 303 5.90 6.26 -5.90
C GLY A 303 5.95 7.57 -6.69
N ALA A 304 7.10 8.22 -6.69
CA ALA A 304 7.27 9.57 -7.23
C ALA A 304 7.81 9.58 -8.66
N ASP A 305 7.97 8.41 -9.28
CA ASP A 305 8.43 8.22 -10.66
C ASP A 305 7.31 8.47 -11.71
N THR A 306 6.09 8.72 -11.26
CA THR A 306 5.00 9.27 -12.09
C THR A 306 5.19 10.75 -12.44
N ILE A 307 6.02 11.47 -11.67
CA ILE A 307 6.15 12.93 -11.74
C ILE A 307 6.94 13.36 -12.98
N ALA A 308 6.47 14.41 -13.64
CA ALA A 308 7.14 15.03 -14.78
C ALA A 308 8.60 15.40 -14.44
N GLY A 309 9.52 15.02 -15.32
CA GLY A 309 10.96 15.20 -15.11
C GLY A 309 11.66 14.02 -14.44
N ASP A 310 10.95 12.94 -14.13
CA ASP A 310 11.56 11.67 -13.73
C ASP A 310 12.30 11.00 -14.92
N PRO A 311 13.46 10.33 -14.69
CA PRO A 311 14.19 9.61 -15.73
C PRO A 311 13.37 8.54 -16.47
N MET A 312 12.31 8.01 -15.86
CA MET A 312 11.39 7.07 -16.51
C MET A 312 10.64 7.65 -17.71
N CYS A 313 10.55 8.98 -17.81
CA CYS A 313 10.04 9.72 -18.97
C CYS A 313 8.71 9.17 -19.52
N SER A 314 7.79 8.79 -18.62
CA SER A 314 6.56 8.08 -18.97
C SER A 314 5.32 8.93 -18.69
N PHE A 315 4.96 9.13 -17.42
CA PHE A 315 3.84 9.99 -17.04
C PHE A 315 4.26 11.47 -16.97
N ASN A 316 3.27 12.36 -16.90
CA ASN A 316 3.45 13.80 -16.84
C ASN A 316 2.66 14.41 -15.67
N MET A 317 2.79 13.78 -14.49
CA MET A 317 2.09 14.16 -13.28
C MET A 317 2.83 15.28 -12.52
N THR A 318 2.11 15.97 -11.66
CA THR A 318 2.69 16.82 -10.62
C THR A 318 2.29 16.31 -9.24
N PRO A 319 3.02 16.71 -8.16
CA PRO A 319 2.61 16.38 -6.80
C PRO A 319 1.20 16.89 -6.44
N VAL A 320 0.65 17.86 -7.18
CA VAL A 320 -0.72 18.33 -6.97
C VAL A 320 -1.74 17.25 -7.36
N GLY A 321 -1.55 16.58 -8.51
CA GLY A 321 -2.43 15.49 -8.95
C GLY A 321 -2.42 14.30 -7.97
N ILE A 322 -1.24 13.85 -7.57
CA ILE A 322 -1.08 12.80 -6.55
C ILE A 322 -1.65 13.25 -5.20
N GLY A 323 -1.43 14.51 -4.82
CA GLY A 323 -1.99 15.11 -3.60
C GLY A 323 -3.52 15.13 -3.57
N LYS A 324 -4.20 15.24 -4.72
CA LYS A 324 -5.66 15.07 -4.80
C LYS A 324 -6.08 13.63 -4.51
N CYS A 325 -5.37 12.64 -5.07
CA CYS A 325 -5.61 11.22 -4.81
C CYS A 325 -5.43 10.90 -3.31
N LEU A 326 -4.33 11.38 -2.71
CA LEU A 326 -4.08 11.27 -1.27
C LEU A 326 -5.23 11.88 -0.45
N LYS A 327 -5.66 13.12 -0.75
CA LYS A 327 -6.77 13.77 -0.04
C LYS A 327 -8.08 12.99 -0.17
N TYR A 328 -8.35 12.41 -1.34
CA TYR A 328 -9.53 11.56 -1.58
C TYR A 328 -9.54 10.28 -0.75
N ILE A 329 -8.38 9.71 -0.44
CA ILE A 329 -8.28 8.56 0.46
C ILE A 329 -8.42 9.02 1.92
N LEU A 330 -7.78 10.13 2.30
CA LEU A 330 -7.77 10.62 3.69
C LEU A 330 -9.14 11.07 4.19
N GLN A 331 -10.06 11.52 3.32
CA GLN A 331 -11.45 11.83 3.72
C GLN A 331 -12.21 10.61 4.28
N TRP A 332 -11.76 9.38 4.02
CA TRP A 332 -12.37 8.18 4.61
C TRP A 332 -12.05 8.01 6.11
N GLN A 333 -11.09 8.77 6.64
CA GLN A 333 -10.70 8.78 8.06
C GLN A 333 -10.32 7.39 8.64
N LEU A 334 -9.83 6.50 7.77
CA LEU A 334 -9.32 5.18 8.11
C LEU A 334 -7.87 5.27 8.60
N ALA A 335 -7.44 4.26 9.36
CA ALA A 335 -6.03 4.08 9.66
C ALA A 335 -5.26 3.93 8.33
N THR A 336 -4.35 4.85 8.05
CA THR A 336 -3.68 4.96 6.75
C THR A 336 -2.16 4.94 6.94
N LEU A 337 -1.52 3.92 6.40
CA LEU A 337 -0.07 3.81 6.31
C LEU A 337 0.38 4.41 4.97
N ILE A 338 1.19 5.46 5.02
CA ILE A 338 1.74 6.13 3.84
C ILE A 338 3.16 5.62 3.64
N LEU A 339 3.43 5.11 2.43
CA LEU A 339 4.74 4.69 1.99
C LEU A 339 5.21 5.61 0.86
N GLY A 340 6.53 5.62 0.64
CA GLY A 340 7.09 6.18 -0.58
C GLY A 340 6.92 5.20 -1.72
N GLY A 341 8.03 4.83 -2.32
CA GLY A 341 8.10 3.90 -3.43
C GLY A 341 9.52 3.82 -3.95
N ASP A 342 9.68 3.12 -5.06
CA ASP A 342 10.94 3.13 -5.75
C ASP A 342 11.15 4.43 -6.52
N ARG A 343 12.41 4.74 -6.81
CA ARG A 343 12.72 5.76 -7.83
C ARG A 343 13.95 5.26 -8.56
N ARG A 344 13.72 4.54 -9.65
CA ARG A 344 14.82 4.04 -10.48
C ARG A 344 15.40 5.24 -11.23
N LEU A 345 16.67 5.53 -10.96
CA LEU A 345 17.44 6.57 -11.66
C LEU A 345 17.98 6.08 -12.99
#